data_AF-A0A0R3L6D3-F1
#
_entry.id   AF-A0A0R3L6D3-F1
#
_cell.length_a   1.000
_cell.length_b   1.000
_cell.length_c   1.000
_cell.angle_alpha   90.00
_cell.angle_beta   90.00
_cell.angle_gamma   90.00
#
_symmetry.space_group_name_H-M   'P 1'
#
loop_
_entity.id
_entity.type
_entity.pdbx_description
1 polymer ?
#
loop_
_entity_poly.entity_id
_entity_poly.type
_entity_poly.pdbx_seq_one_letter_code
_entity_poly.pdbx_strand_id
1 'polypeptide(L)'
;MFGAVTRRLVTGGALLLTAFLAADAAGIDDDLPDLNDQIGQMAAEVALELQQLCPPASPSDQAAFDRCRGSLFGDSVLRRNLGPRLLWGRRNQDAGAALSDTNLTQFAPDVIAGLYLPLFMFSGEYSTEYVERERLYLIRLRAGFRNLLPPGQFPYPFWHLEAKWGVYQATNSVLLWVNPKTARIVVGQFTERGSGSPVVSTQPISHKFDGQWMWMDKEGRIQPRVTLFDGLFRQDNPYLPKLDTTYRTLALRMRDAQCDNCHVPNNPMPMRRLVLLHTPAHAAGDIARLMTIVRADKMPLDDAGNEQPLEPALKRALLESGAAFEEQVKAAKDWEAAHRN
;
A
#
# COMPACT_ATOMS: atom_id res chain seq x y z
N MET A 1 -23.00 -58.29 0.33
CA MET A 1 -23.11 -57.65 1.66
C MET A 1 -22.41 -56.30 1.59
N PHE A 2 -23.15 -55.26 1.98
CA PHE A 2 -22.80 -53.85 1.89
C PHE A 2 -21.61 -53.48 2.81
N GLY A 3 -20.67 -52.68 2.31
CA GLY A 3 -19.66 -51.99 3.11
C GLY A 3 -19.76 -50.49 2.85
N ALA A 4 -20.40 -49.78 3.77
CA ALA A 4 -20.79 -48.39 3.64
C ALA A 4 -19.60 -47.42 3.73
N VAL A 5 -19.56 -46.49 2.79
CA VAL A 5 -18.79 -45.25 2.82
C VAL A 5 -19.36 -44.36 3.92
N THR A 6 -18.53 -43.94 4.88
CA THR A 6 -18.93 -42.92 5.87
C THR A 6 -18.14 -41.64 5.59
N ARG A 7 -18.70 -40.78 4.74
CA ARG A 7 -18.33 -39.36 4.66
C ARG A 7 -18.92 -38.66 5.89
N ARG A 8 -18.09 -38.18 6.80
CA ARG A 8 -18.52 -37.21 7.82
C ARG A 8 -18.64 -35.84 7.14
N LEU A 9 -19.88 -35.38 6.97
CA LEU A 9 -20.17 -33.95 6.81
C LEU A 9 -19.81 -33.25 8.12
N VAL A 10 -18.87 -32.32 8.06
CA VAL A 10 -18.71 -31.29 9.10
C VAL A 10 -19.47 -30.08 8.61
N THR A 11 -20.73 -29.98 9.02
CA THR A 11 -21.50 -28.74 9.08
C THR A 11 -21.06 -28.01 10.35
N GLY A 12 -20.07 -27.12 10.24
CA GLY A 12 -19.68 -26.19 11.29
C GLY A 12 -20.07 -24.78 10.84
N GLY A 13 -21.03 -24.19 11.55
CA GLY A 13 -21.65 -22.91 11.22
C GLY A 13 -20.65 -21.77 11.10
N ALA A 14 -20.84 -20.98 10.04
CA ALA A 14 -20.23 -19.67 9.89
C ALA A 14 -20.80 -18.73 10.96
N LEU A 15 -20.07 -18.55 12.05
CA LEU A 15 -20.30 -17.43 12.97
C LEU A 15 -19.58 -16.22 12.40
N LEU A 16 -20.38 -15.34 11.83
CA LEU A 16 -20.04 -13.96 11.49
C LEU A 16 -19.52 -13.23 12.73
N LEU A 17 -18.22 -12.95 12.75
CA LEU A 17 -17.64 -11.92 13.60
C LEU A 17 -16.90 -10.91 12.72
N THR A 18 -17.68 -9.95 12.21
CA THR A 18 -17.19 -8.66 11.73
C THR A 18 -16.69 -7.85 12.92
N ALA A 19 -15.49 -8.16 13.41
CA ALA A 19 -14.73 -7.26 14.26
C ALA A 19 -14.00 -6.27 13.34
N PHE A 20 -14.58 -5.08 13.24
CA PHE A 20 -14.10 -3.96 12.45
C PHE A 20 -12.64 -3.62 12.79
N LEU A 21 -11.73 -3.88 11.83
CA LEU A 21 -10.63 -2.96 11.58
C LEU A 21 -11.23 -1.71 10.95
N ALA A 22 -11.87 -0.88 11.77
CA ALA A 22 -12.18 0.49 11.42
C ALA A 22 -10.83 1.23 11.29
N ALA A 23 -10.25 1.16 10.09
CA ALA A 23 -9.65 2.36 9.55
C ALA A 23 -10.75 3.42 9.55
N ASP A 24 -10.43 4.65 9.97
CA ASP A 24 -11.32 5.81 9.85
C ASP A 24 -11.78 5.99 8.40
N ALA A 25 -12.75 5.20 7.94
CA ALA A 25 -13.93 5.77 7.37
C ALA A 25 -14.72 6.26 8.58
N ALA A 26 -14.31 7.41 9.15
CA ALA A 26 -15.24 8.20 9.94
C ALA A 26 -16.54 8.21 9.13
N GLY A 27 -17.65 7.79 9.75
CA GLY A 27 -18.95 7.86 9.10
C GLY A 27 -19.03 9.21 8.41
N ILE A 28 -19.29 9.21 7.11
CA ILE A 28 -19.51 10.45 6.37
C ILE A 28 -20.63 11.14 7.12
N ASP A 29 -20.28 12.18 7.88
CA ASP A 29 -21.26 12.94 8.62
C ASP A 29 -22.13 13.63 7.58
N ASP A 30 -23.37 13.14 7.45
CA ASP A 30 -24.29 13.56 6.40
C ASP A 30 -24.64 15.05 6.53
N ASP A 31 -24.37 15.65 7.70
CA ASP A 31 -24.65 17.05 8.02
C ASP A 31 -23.58 18.04 7.49
N LEU A 32 -22.41 17.57 7.04
CA LEU A 32 -21.39 18.44 6.46
C LEU A 32 -21.70 18.75 4.98
N PRO A 33 -21.45 19.96 4.46
CA PRO A 33 -21.61 20.25 3.04
C PRO A 33 -20.58 19.48 2.20
N ASP A 34 -20.97 19.08 0.99
CA ASP A 34 -20.03 18.48 0.04
C ASP A 34 -19.11 19.54 -0.57
N LEU A 35 -17.82 19.21 -0.71
CA LEU A 35 -16.77 20.12 -1.16
C LEU A 35 -16.54 20.01 -2.68
N ASN A 36 -17.60 20.03 -3.48
CA ASN A 36 -17.57 19.67 -4.91
C ASN A 36 -16.57 20.49 -5.73
N ASP A 37 -16.58 21.83 -5.59
CA ASP A 37 -15.67 22.71 -6.31
C ASP A 37 -14.20 22.46 -5.92
N GLN A 38 -13.96 22.23 -4.62
CA GLN A 38 -12.62 21.91 -4.11
C GLN A 38 -12.12 20.56 -4.65
N ILE A 39 -13.00 19.57 -4.81
CA ILE A 39 -12.65 18.26 -5.37
C ILE A 39 -12.33 18.39 -6.85
N GLY A 40 -13.08 19.20 -7.60
CA GLY A 40 -12.78 19.51 -9.00
C GLY A 40 -11.41 20.16 -9.16
N GLN A 41 -11.11 21.17 -8.33
CA GLN A 41 -9.80 21.82 -8.32
C GLN A 41 -8.68 20.84 -7.94
N MET A 42 -8.86 20.07 -6.87
CA MET A 42 -7.88 19.08 -6.42
C MET A 42 -7.60 18.04 -7.50
N ALA A 43 -8.62 17.56 -8.21
CA ALA A 43 -8.45 16.61 -9.30
C ALA A 43 -7.59 17.18 -10.43
N ALA A 44 -7.81 18.44 -10.81
CA ALA A 44 -7.03 19.13 -11.82
C ALA A 44 -5.56 19.30 -11.39
N GLU A 45 -5.32 19.74 -10.16
CA GLU A 45 -3.98 19.96 -9.62
C GLU A 45 -3.20 18.65 -9.48
N VAL A 46 -3.83 17.58 -8.99
CA VAL A 46 -3.22 16.25 -8.88
C VAL A 46 -2.90 15.67 -10.26
N ALA A 47 -3.81 15.78 -11.22
CA ALA A 47 -3.58 15.29 -12.58
C ALA A 47 -2.42 16.03 -13.27
N LEU A 48 -2.37 17.36 -13.12
CA LEU A 48 -1.29 18.20 -13.64
C LEU A 48 0.06 17.87 -12.99
N GLU A 49 0.09 17.75 -11.66
CA GLU A 49 1.32 17.39 -10.95
C GLU A 49 1.84 16.02 -11.40
N LEU A 50 0.97 15.01 -11.49
CA LEU A 50 1.37 13.67 -11.91
C LEU A 50 1.87 13.64 -13.36
N GLN A 51 1.28 14.44 -14.24
CA GLN A 51 1.79 14.61 -15.60
C GLN A 51 3.20 15.23 -15.60
N GLN A 52 3.44 16.26 -14.78
CA GLN A 52 4.72 16.97 -14.75
C GLN A 52 5.84 16.15 -14.09
N LEU A 53 5.53 15.49 -12.97
CA LEU A 53 6.52 14.76 -12.17
C LEU A 53 6.74 13.35 -12.70
N CYS A 54 5.70 12.72 -13.25
CA CYS A 54 5.71 11.32 -13.68
C CYS A 54 5.20 11.17 -15.13
N PRO A 55 5.77 11.92 -16.10
CA PRO A 55 5.30 11.94 -17.48
C PRO A 55 5.48 10.59 -18.18
N PRO A 56 4.80 10.39 -19.32
CA PRO A 56 5.05 9.26 -20.21
C PRO A 56 6.52 9.23 -20.63
N ALA A 57 7.18 8.10 -20.41
CA ALA A 57 8.58 7.88 -20.75
C ALA A 57 8.79 6.41 -21.14
N SER A 58 10.03 6.02 -21.45
CA SER A 58 10.35 4.61 -21.58
C SER A 58 9.99 3.87 -20.28
N PRO A 59 9.35 2.67 -20.34
CA PRO A 59 9.03 1.88 -19.15
C PRO A 59 10.27 1.40 -18.36
N SER A 60 11.46 1.49 -18.96
CA SER A 60 12.76 1.16 -18.32
C SER A 60 13.54 2.40 -17.86
N ASP A 61 13.00 3.61 -18.03
CA ASP A 61 13.71 4.85 -17.67
C ASP A 61 13.83 5.02 -16.15
N GLN A 62 14.98 4.59 -15.63
CA GLN A 62 15.33 4.67 -14.22
C GLN A 62 15.41 6.12 -13.73
N ALA A 63 15.92 7.05 -14.55
CA ALA A 63 16.07 8.44 -14.14
C ALA A 63 14.72 9.16 -14.05
N ALA A 64 13.79 8.88 -14.98
CA ALA A 64 12.42 9.36 -14.89
C ALA A 64 11.69 8.79 -13.67
N PHE A 65 11.87 7.50 -13.37
CA PHE A 65 11.35 6.88 -12.16
C PHE A 65 11.89 7.56 -10.89
N ASP A 66 13.21 7.73 -10.77
CA ASP A 66 13.82 8.30 -9.56
C ASP A 66 13.41 9.77 -9.34
N ARG A 67 13.29 10.57 -10.42
CA ARG A 67 12.78 11.95 -10.32
C ARG A 67 11.32 12.01 -9.86
N CYS A 68 10.45 11.21 -10.48
CA CYS A 68 9.04 11.09 -10.11
C CYS A 68 8.91 10.69 -8.64
N ARG A 69 9.66 9.66 -8.24
CA ARG A 69 9.70 9.12 -6.88
C ARG A 69 10.13 10.14 -5.84
N GLY A 70 11.26 10.81 -6.05
CA GLY A 70 11.77 11.83 -5.14
C GLY A 70 10.80 13.01 -5.02
N SER A 71 10.19 13.43 -6.12
CA SER A 71 9.26 14.56 -6.14
C SER A 71 7.94 14.24 -5.44
N LEU A 72 7.36 13.05 -5.70
CA LEU A 72 6.12 12.62 -5.04
C LEU A 72 6.29 12.37 -3.55
N PHE A 73 7.42 11.80 -3.13
CA PHE A 73 7.76 11.59 -1.72
C PHE A 73 7.99 12.91 -0.97
N GLY A 74 8.39 13.97 -1.68
CA GLY A 74 8.50 15.32 -1.16
C GLY A 74 7.16 15.99 -0.87
N ASP A 75 7.14 17.33 -0.86
CA ASP A 75 5.91 18.11 -0.64
C ASP A 75 5.05 18.24 -1.91
N SER A 76 4.46 17.12 -2.31
CA SER A 76 3.58 17.03 -3.49
C SER A 76 2.12 17.40 -3.18
N VAL A 77 1.44 17.99 -4.16
CA VAL A 77 -0.01 18.23 -4.16
C VAL A 77 -0.76 16.92 -3.87
N LEU A 78 -0.38 15.85 -4.54
CA LEU A 78 -0.93 14.52 -4.32
C LEU A 78 -0.82 14.14 -2.84
N ARG A 79 0.39 14.17 -2.26
CA ARG A 79 0.59 13.74 -0.86
C ARG A 79 -0.19 14.63 0.12
N ARG A 80 -0.25 15.94 -0.13
CA ARG A 80 -1.06 16.86 0.67
C ARG A 80 -2.55 16.52 0.65
N ASN A 81 -3.05 15.88 -0.41
CA ASN A 81 -4.45 15.49 -0.58
C ASN A 81 -4.75 14.03 -0.22
N LEU A 82 -3.73 13.22 0.13
CA LEU A 82 -3.95 11.88 0.64
C LEU A 82 -4.56 11.94 2.05
N GLY A 83 -5.51 11.05 2.31
CA GLY A 83 -5.98 10.77 3.66
C GLY A 83 -4.84 10.23 4.53
N PRO A 84 -4.96 10.27 5.87
CA PRO A 84 -3.92 9.77 6.77
C PRO A 84 -3.62 8.27 6.57
N ARG A 85 -4.56 7.56 5.94
CA ARG A 85 -4.42 6.18 5.46
C ARG A 85 -5.10 6.09 4.09
N LEU A 86 -4.48 5.32 3.20
CA LEU A 86 -5.05 5.03 1.89
C LEU A 86 -5.12 3.52 1.67
N LEU A 87 -6.25 3.05 1.16
CA LEU A 87 -6.38 1.68 0.65
C LEU A 87 -5.91 1.61 -0.79
N TRP A 88 -5.12 0.59 -1.14
CA TRP A 88 -4.50 0.44 -2.46
C TRP A 88 -4.65 -0.97 -3.01
N GLY A 89 -4.92 -1.07 -4.31
CA GLY A 89 -4.88 -2.37 -4.97
C GLY A 89 -5.50 -2.37 -6.35
N ARG A 90 -5.70 -3.56 -6.89
CA ARG A 90 -6.40 -3.72 -8.17
C ARG A 90 -7.88 -3.39 -7.98
N ARG A 91 -8.51 -2.77 -8.98
CA ARG A 91 -9.98 -2.75 -9.07
C ARG A 91 -10.53 -4.18 -9.07
N ASN A 92 -11.72 -4.40 -8.50
CA ASN A 92 -12.42 -5.66 -8.63
C ASN A 92 -12.68 -5.99 -10.13
N GLN A 93 -12.64 -7.27 -10.49
CA GLN A 93 -13.00 -7.72 -11.84
C GLN A 93 -14.47 -7.44 -12.14
N ASP A 94 -15.35 -7.56 -11.15
CA ASP A 94 -16.68 -7.03 -11.24
C ASP A 94 -16.64 -5.50 -11.08
N ALA A 95 -17.03 -4.78 -12.13
CA ALA A 95 -17.05 -3.31 -12.12
C ALA A 95 -18.13 -2.73 -11.17
N GLY A 96 -19.14 -3.52 -10.83
CA GLY A 96 -20.24 -3.19 -9.93
C GLY A 96 -19.97 -3.54 -8.47
N ALA A 97 -18.95 -4.35 -8.18
CA ALA A 97 -18.60 -4.70 -6.80
C ALA A 97 -18.23 -3.47 -5.98
N ALA A 98 -18.67 -3.47 -4.72
CA ALA A 98 -18.41 -2.39 -3.78
C ALA A 98 -16.93 -2.35 -3.37
N LEU A 99 -16.43 -1.18 -2.98
CA LEU A 99 -15.07 -1.05 -2.43
C LEU A 99 -14.89 -1.89 -1.15
N SER A 100 -15.95 -2.08 -0.37
CA SER A 100 -15.98 -2.94 0.83
C SER A 100 -15.65 -4.41 0.54
N ASP A 101 -15.91 -4.87 -0.68
CA ASP A 101 -15.73 -6.26 -1.11
C ASP A 101 -14.46 -6.47 -1.94
N THR A 102 -13.65 -5.41 -2.12
CA THR A 102 -12.35 -5.52 -2.78
C THR A 102 -11.26 -5.70 -1.75
N ASN A 103 -10.39 -6.71 -1.92
CA ASN A 103 -9.20 -6.88 -1.09
C ASN A 103 -8.17 -5.81 -1.44
N LEU A 104 -7.89 -4.91 -0.49
CA LEU A 104 -6.99 -3.78 -0.64
C LEU A 104 -5.94 -3.79 0.47
N THR A 105 -4.77 -3.26 0.17
CA THR A 105 -3.69 -3.06 1.14
C THR A 105 -3.76 -1.64 1.67
N GLN A 106 -3.70 -1.47 2.98
CA GLN A 106 -3.62 -0.15 3.60
C GLN A 106 -2.17 0.32 3.63
N PHE A 107 -1.97 1.60 3.33
CA PHE A 107 -0.67 2.24 3.38
C PHE A 107 -0.76 3.65 3.98
N ALA A 108 0.36 4.09 4.54
CA ALA A 108 0.61 5.49 4.84
C ALA A 108 0.82 6.30 3.55
N PRO A 109 0.55 7.62 3.56
CA PRO A 109 0.76 8.51 2.42
C PRO A 109 2.15 8.40 1.80
N ASP A 110 3.19 8.38 2.64
CA ASP A 110 4.59 8.32 2.22
C ASP A 110 4.92 7.03 1.46
N VAL A 111 4.32 5.90 1.86
CA VAL A 111 4.50 4.61 1.19
C VAL A 111 3.87 4.65 -0.20
N ILE A 112 2.67 5.19 -0.32
CA ILE A 112 1.98 5.30 -1.62
C ILE A 112 2.70 6.23 -2.57
N ALA A 113 3.02 7.44 -2.10
CA ALA A 113 3.66 8.47 -2.90
C ALA A 113 5.10 8.10 -3.27
N GLY A 114 5.83 7.45 -2.35
CA GLY A 114 7.25 7.10 -2.55
C GLY A 114 7.51 5.73 -3.18
N LEU A 115 6.58 4.78 -3.10
CA LEU A 115 6.84 3.39 -3.53
C LEU A 115 5.91 2.87 -4.63
N TYR A 116 4.64 3.30 -4.65
CA TYR A 116 3.63 2.71 -5.54
C TYR A 116 3.29 3.58 -6.73
N LEU A 117 2.89 4.84 -6.49
CA LEU A 117 2.51 5.76 -7.57
C LEU A 117 3.64 6.08 -8.55
N PRO A 118 4.93 6.13 -8.14
CA PRO A 118 6.03 6.35 -9.07
C PRO A 118 6.23 5.26 -10.12
N LEU A 119 5.65 4.07 -9.90
CA LEU A 119 5.66 2.98 -10.89
C LEU A 119 4.73 3.24 -12.07
N PHE A 120 3.88 4.26 -11.98
CA PHE A 120 2.97 4.67 -13.04
C PHE A 120 3.46 5.93 -13.75
N MET A 121 2.98 6.11 -14.98
CA MET A 121 3.19 7.26 -15.84
C MET A 121 1.85 7.85 -16.21
N PHE A 122 1.71 9.17 -16.20
CA PHE A 122 0.41 9.84 -16.33
C PHE A 122 0.39 10.81 -17.51
N SER A 123 -0.66 10.78 -18.33
CA SER A 123 -0.78 11.73 -19.46
C SER A 123 -1.31 13.10 -19.03
N GLY A 124 -1.86 13.23 -17.82
CA GLY A 124 -2.59 14.40 -17.35
C GLY A 124 -4.07 14.40 -17.75
N GLU A 125 -4.51 13.48 -18.61
CA GLU A 125 -5.94 13.29 -18.89
C GLU A 125 -6.63 12.67 -17.68
N TYR A 126 -7.74 13.28 -17.28
CA TYR A 126 -8.54 12.79 -16.16
C TYR A 126 -10.04 13.03 -16.36
N SER A 127 -10.85 12.30 -15.61
CA SER A 127 -12.27 12.58 -15.42
C SER A 127 -12.66 12.45 -13.96
N THR A 128 -13.76 13.10 -13.59
CA THR A 128 -14.36 13.02 -12.25
C THR A 128 -15.81 12.54 -12.37
N GLU A 129 -16.23 11.72 -11.41
CA GLU A 129 -17.60 11.20 -11.32
C GLU A 129 -17.97 11.06 -9.84
N TYR A 130 -19.19 11.44 -9.45
CA TYR A 130 -19.71 11.06 -8.14
C TYR A 130 -20.35 9.67 -8.23
N VAL A 131 -19.88 8.74 -7.42
CA VAL A 131 -20.36 7.35 -7.44
C VAL A 131 -21.27 7.12 -6.24
N GLU A 132 -22.58 7.27 -6.48
CA GLU A 132 -23.63 7.24 -5.46
C GLU A 132 -23.52 6.04 -4.50
N ARG A 133 -23.33 4.83 -5.04
CA ARG A 133 -23.25 3.60 -4.23
C ARG A 133 -22.08 3.59 -3.24
N GLU A 134 -20.99 4.29 -3.56
CA GLU A 134 -19.82 4.41 -2.68
C GLU A 134 -19.88 5.68 -1.84
N ARG A 135 -20.74 6.65 -2.21
CA ARG A 135 -20.79 8.00 -1.63
C ARG A 135 -19.44 8.72 -1.69
N LEU A 136 -18.70 8.50 -2.78
CA LEU A 136 -17.36 9.03 -3.02
C LEU A 136 -17.26 9.63 -4.43
N TYR A 137 -16.39 10.62 -4.58
CA TYR A 137 -15.94 11.05 -5.89
C TYR A 137 -14.86 10.12 -6.41
N LEU A 138 -14.95 9.72 -7.67
CA LEU A 138 -13.94 8.96 -8.38
C LEU A 138 -13.22 9.89 -9.36
N ILE A 139 -11.92 10.07 -9.16
CA ILE A 139 -11.01 10.64 -10.15
C ILE A 139 -10.39 9.48 -10.93
N ARG A 140 -10.57 9.46 -12.25
CA ARG A 140 -9.90 8.51 -13.15
C ARG A 140 -8.77 9.21 -13.87
N LEU A 141 -7.55 8.76 -13.65
CA LEU A 141 -6.34 9.25 -14.29
C LEU A 141 -5.91 8.27 -15.38
N ARG A 142 -5.67 8.75 -16.60
CA ARG A 142 -5.09 7.93 -17.66
C ARG A 142 -3.62 7.65 -17.35
N ALA A 143 -3.26 6.36 -17.31
CA ALA A 143 -1.95 5.93 -16.85
C ALA A 143 -1.35 4.78 -17.68
N GLY A 144 -0.04 4.59 -17.54
CA GLY A 144 0.70 3.40 -17.96
C GLY A 144 1.64 2.94 -16.85
N PHE A 145 2.15 1.71 -16.91
CA PHE A 145 2.99 1.13 -15.86
C PHE A 145 4.42 0.89 -16.34
N ARG A 146 5.40 1.14 -15.46
CA ARG A 146 6.83 0.96 -15.73
C ARG A 146 7.25 -0.51 -15.51
N ASN A 147 6.78 -1.41 -16.38
CA ASN A 147 7.03 -2.85 -16.21
C ASN A 147 8.46 -3.30 -16.55
N LEU A 148 9.29 -2.44 -17.15
CA LEU A 148 10.67 -2.78 -17.52
C LEU A 148 11.72 -2.23 -16.53
N LEU A 149 11.30 -1.74 -15.36
CA LEU A 149 12.23 -1.39 -14.29
C LEU A 149 12.93 -2.65 -13.74
N PRO A 150 14.15 -2.51 -13.20
CA PRO A 150 14.79 -3.61 -12.49
C PRO A 150 13.90 -4.15 -11.35
N PRO A 151 13.87 -5.48 -11.10
CA PRO A 151 13.04 -6.10 -10.05
C PRO A 151 13.12 -5.43 -8.67
N GLY A 152 14.30 -4.92 -8.30
CA GLY A 152 14.54 -4.23 -7.03
C GLY A 152 13.81 -2.89 -6.85
N GLN A 153 13.23 -2.33 -7.92
CA GLN A 153 12.43 -1.10 -7.87
C GLN A 153 10.96 -1.34 -7.51
N PHE A 154 10.50 -2.59 -7.56
CA PHE A 154 9.15 -2.93 -7.13
C PHE A 154 9.13 -3.19 -5.62
N PRO A 155 8.13 -2.70 -4.87
CA PRO A 155 8.08 -2.83 -3.41
C PRO A 155 8.10 -4.27 -2.89
N TYR A 156 7.72 -5.23 -3.73
CA TYR A 156 7.89 -6.67 -3.55
C TYR A 156 7.67 -7.34 -4.92
N PRO A 157 7.96 -8.65 -5.06
CA PRO A 157 7.72 -9.40 -6.29
C PRO A 157 6.24 -9.42 -6.70
N PHE A 158 5.74 -8.43 -7.45
CA PHE A 158 4.34 -8.38 -7.90
C PHE A 158 3.93 -9.61 -8.72
N TRP A 159 4.91 -10.24 -9.37
CA TRP A 159 4.82 -11.51 -10.11
C TRP A 159 4.70 -12.76 -9.23
N HIS A 160 4.63 -12.62 -7.89
CA HIS A 160 4.22 -13.72 -7.01
C HIS A 160 2.84 -14.28 -7.35
N LEU A 161 1.99 -13.48 -8.01
CA LEU A 161 0.72 -13.87 -8.61
C LEU A 161 0.65 -13.34 -10.04
N GLU A 162 0.62 -14.24 -11.02
CA GLU A 162 0.61 -13.89 -12.44
C GLU A 162 -0.55 -12.96 -12.80
N ALA A 163 -1.76 -13.25 -12.30
CA ALA A 163 -2.95 -12.41 -12.54
C ALA A 163 -2.83 -11.00 -11.94
N LYS A 164 -2.02 -10.81 -10.89
CA LYS A 164 -1.74 -9.49 -10.32
C LYS A 164 -0.74 -8.74 -11.18
N TRP A 165 0.33 -9.41 -11.57
CA TRP A 165 1.35 -8.85 -12.45
C TRP A 165 0.79 -8.46 -13.81
N GLY A 166 -0.03 -9.32 -14.43
CA GLY A 166 -0.69 -9.02 -15.70
C GLY A 166 -1.49 -7.72 -15.67
N VAL A 167 -2.20 -7.43 -14.58
CA VAL A 167 -2.99 -6.19 -14.49
C VAL A 167 -2.11 -4.97 -14.22
N TYR A 168 -1.03 -5.09 -13.46
CA TYR A 168 -0.05 -4.00 -13.36
C TYR A 168 0.50 -3.64 -14.74
N GLN A 169 1.00 -4.63 -15.49
CA GLN A 169 1.56 -4.43 -16.83
C GLN A 169 0.55 -3.86 -17.82
N ALA A 170 -0.71 -4.29 -17.73
CA ALA A 170 -1.78 -3.84 -18.60
C ALA A 170 -2.47 -2.54 -18.13
N THR A 171 -1.97 -1.88 -17.08
CA THR A 171 -2.65 -0.71 -16.50
C THR A 171 -2.92 0.35 -17.57
N ASN A 172 -4.17 0.80 -17.61
CA ASN A 172 -4.64 1.91 -18.43
C ASN A 172 -5.10 3.10 -17.57
N SER A 173 -5.54 2.84 -16.34
CA SER A 173 -6.02 3.88 -15.44
C SER A 173 -5.61 3.65 -13.98
N VAL A 174 -5.29 4.76 -13.31
CA VAL A 174 -5.27 4.85 -11.85
C VAL A 174 -6.54 5.57 -11.40
N LEU A 175 -7.15 5.06 -10.34
CA LEU A 175 -8.43 5.50 -9.79
C LEU A 175 -8.18 6.05 -8.40
N LEU A 176 -8.58 7.28 -8.12
CA LEU A 176 -8.48 7.91 -6.82
C LEU A 176 -9.88 8.22 -6.31
N TRP A 177 -10.27 7.61 -5.19
CA TRP A 177 -11.56 7.83 -4.56
C TRP A 177 -11.42 8.84 -3.44
N VAL A 178 -12.28 9.85 -3.48
CA VAL A 178 -12.20 11.07 -2.68
C VAL A 178 -13.42 11.17 -1.80
N ASN A 179 -13.19 11.37 -0.51
CA ASN A 179 -14.25 11.62 0.44
C ASN A 179 -14.82 13.05 0.21
N PRO A 180 -16.13 13.19 -0.05
CA PRO A 180 -16.72 14.49 -0.41
C PRO A 180 -16.68 15.52 0.72
N LYS A 181 -16.60 15.08 1.98
CA LYS A 181 -16.62 15.95 3.16
C LYS A 181 -15.24 16.44 3.59
N THR A 182 -14.20 15.68 3.29
CA THR A 182 -12.83 16.01 3.70
C THR A 182 -11.94 16.45 2.54
N ALA A 183 -12.41 16.29 1.30
CA ALA A 183 -11.63 16.45 0.07
C ALA A 183 -10.29 15.68 0.11
N ARG A 184 -10.27 14.51 0.80
CA ARG A 184 -9.11 13.63 0.88
C ARG A 184 -9.28 12.39 0.03
N ILE A 185 -8.20 11.99 -0.63
CA ILE A 185 -8.12 10.71 -1.34
C ILE A 185 -7.96 9.59 -0.30
N VAL A 186 -8.91 8.67 -0.25
CA VAL A 186 -8.99 7.60 0.76
C VAL A 186 -8.77 6.20 0.19
N VAL A 187 -9.00 6.02 -1.12
CA VAL A 187 -8.71 4.77 -1.83
C VAL A 187 -8.02 5.08 -3.15
N GLY A 188 -6.97 4.34 -3.46
CA GLY A 188 -6.35 4.28 -4.77
C GLY A 188 -6.53 2.89 -5.38
N GLN A 189 -6.87 2.80 -6.65
CA GLN A 189 -6.88 1.54 -7.38
C GLN A 189 -6.20 1.69 -8.73
N PHE A 190 -5.81 0.57 -9.33
CA PHE A 190 -5.37 0.53 -10.73
C PHE A 190 -6.16 -0.52 -11.50
N THR A 191 -6.28 -0.31 -12.80
CA THR A 191 -6.98 -1.22 -13.70
C THR A 191 -6.47 -1.11 -15.13
N GLU A 192 -6.55 -2.22 -15.84
CA GLU A 192 -6.37 -2.37 -17.28
C GLU A 192 -7.48 -1.70 -18.11
N ARG A 193 -8.58 -1.29 -17.46
CA ARG A 193 -9.75 -0.68 -18.11
C ARG A 193 -9.63 0.84 -18.15
N GLY A 194 -9.88 1.43 -19.31
CA GLY A 194 -10.06 2.87 -19.47
C GLY A 194 -10.34 3.24 -20.92
N SER A 195 -10.49 4.53 -21.18
CA SER A 195 -10.75 5.06 -22.51
C SER A 195 -9.45 5.15 -23.32
N GLY A 196 -9.45 4.56 -24.51
CA GLY A 196 -8.32 4.62 -25.43
C GLY A 196 -7.14 3.71 -25.04
N SER A 197 -6.07 3.81 -25.81
CA SER A 197 -4.85 3.01 -25.59
C SER A 197 -4.11 3.43 -24.31
N PRO A 198 -3.33 2.54 -23.68
CA PRO A 198 -2.44 2.91 -22.58
C PRO A 198 -1.55 4.11 -22.96
N VAL A 199 -1.20 4.92 -21.96
CA VAL A 199 -0.37 6.13 -22.17
C VAL A 199 1.00 5.78 -22.76
N VAL A 200 1.53 4.60 -22.40
CA VAL A 200 2.72 4.00 -22.98
C VAL A 200 2.41 2.53 -23.23
N SER A 201 2.63 2.06 -24.46
CA SER A 201 2.50 0.64 -24.79
C SER A 201 3.71 -0.13 -24.27
N THR A 202 3.45 -1.24 -23.58
CA THR A 202 4.51 -2.09 -23.02
C THR A 202 4.29 -3.54 -23.44
N GLN A 203 5.36 -4.23 -23.81
CA GLN A 203 5.30 -5.68 -23.98
C GLN A 203 5.25 -6.36 -22.61
N PRO A 204 4.32 -7.31 -22.38
CA PRO A 204 4.31 -8.10 -21.16
C PRO A 204 5.62 -8.87 -21.00
N ILE A 205 6.16 -8.86 -19.79
CA ILE A 205 7.31 -9.65 -19.37
C ILE A 205 6.92 -10.64 -18.29
N SER A 206 7.69 -11.72 -18.18
CA SER A 206 7.50 -12.75 -17.16
C SER A 206 8.72 -12.82 -16.25
N HIS A 207 8.45 -12.96 -14.96
CA HIS A 207 9.45 -13.18 -13.92
C HIS A 207 9.06 -14.41 -13.13
N LYS A 208 10.05 -15.17 -12.64
CA LYS A 208 9.82 -16.27 -11.71
C LYS A 208 9.90 -15.74 -10.28
N PHE A 209 8.90 -16.06 -9.48
CA PHE A 209 8.97 -15.87 -8.03
C PHE A 209 9.64 -17.09 -7.40
N ASP A 210 10.66 -16.86 -6.58
CA ASP A 210 11.46 -17.89 -5.91
C ASP A 210 11.00 -18.19 -4.48
N GLY A 211 9.89 -17.56 -4.05
CA GLY A 211 9.36 -17.68 -2.69
C GLY A 211 9.92 -16.66 -1.70
N GLN A 212 10.85 -15.80 -2.12
CA GLN A 212 11.50 -14.83 -1.26
C GLN A 212 10.92 -13.41 -1.46
N TRP A 213 10.38 -12.83 -0.39
CA TRP A 213 9.88 -11.45 -0.43
C TRP A 213 11.00 -10.41 -0.43
N MET A 214 12.13 -10.77 0.17
CA MET A 214 13.38 -10.02 0.17
C MET A 214 14.51 -10.96 -0.26
N TRP A 215 15.43 -10.50 -1.10
CA TRP A 215 16.50 -11.33 -1.64
C TRP A 215 17.83 -10.58 -1.69
N MET A 216 18.92 -11.29 -1.94
CA MET A 216 20.22 -10.67 -2.25
C MET A 216 20.40 -10.64 -3.77
N ASP A 217 20.81 -9.51 -4.33
CA ASP A 217 21.24 -9.45 -5.73
C ASP A 217 22.63 -10.09 -5.92
N LYS A 218 23.09 -10.11 -7.17
CA LYS A 218 24.37 -10.74 -7.55
C LYS A 218 25.57 -10.02 -6.92
N GLU A 219 25.41 -8.77 -6.54
CA GLU A 219 26.39 -7.92 -5.89
C GLU A 219 26.30 -8.01 -4.35
N GLY A 220 25.43 -8.88 -3.81
CA GLY A 220 25.26 -9.11 -2.38
C GLY A 220 24.46 -8.03 -1.66
N ARG A 221 23.70 -7.19 -2.40
CA ARG A 221 22.87 -6.14 -1.81
C ARG A 221 21.45 -6.65 -1.58
N ILE A 222 20.86 -6.21 -0.48
CA ILE A 222 19.48 -6.57 -0.12
C ILE A 222 18.50 -5.90 -1.08
N GLN A 223 17.47 -6.64 -1.46
CA GLN A 223 16.37 -6.24 -2.33
C GLN A 223 15.02 -6.60 -1.69
N PRO A 224 13.91 -5.90 -2.02
CA PRO A 224 13.85 -4.77 -2.94
C PRO A 224 14.41 -3.49 -2.32
N ARG A 225 15.42 -2.91 -2.98
CA ARG A 225 16.15 -1.72 -2.50
C ARG A 225 15.21 -0.54 -2.24
N VAL A 226 14.13 -0.42 -3.01
CA VAL A 226 13.20 0.71 -2.90
C VAL A 226 12.50 0.75 -1.54
N THR A 227 12.39 -0.40 -0.87
CA THR A 227 11.75 -0.51 0.44
C THR A 227 12.70 -0.38 1.63
N LEU A 228 14.00 -0.27 1.35
CA LEU A 228 15.02 0.04 2.36
C LEU A 228 15.00 1.55 2.62
N PHE A 229 15.50 1.98 3.77
CA PHE A 229 15.42 3.39 4.17
C PHE A 229 16.30 4.30 3.31
N ASP A 230 17.43 3.81 2.80
CA ASP A 230 18.26 4.49 1.80
C ASP A 230 17.59 4.58 0.42
N GLY A 231 16.64 3.68 0.16
CA GLY A 231 15.67 3.79 -0.91
C GLY A 231 14.67 4.90 -0.64
N LEU A 232 14.09 4.99 0.56
CA LEU A 232 12.95 5.87 0.87
C LEU A 232 13.34 7.33 1.18
N PHE A 233 14.37 7.56 2.00
CA PHE A 233 14.80 8.87 2.49
C PHE A 233 16.02 9.38 1.74
N ARG A 234 16.39 10.66 1.94
CA ARG A 234 17.62 11.21 1.35
C ARG A 234 18.85 10.54 1.96
N GLN A 235 19.90 10.35 1.16
CA GLN A 235 21.13 9.69 1.59
C GLN A 235 21.88 10.45 2.70
N ASP A 236 21.68 11.76 2.81
CA ASP A 236 22.27 12.62 3.84
C ASP A 236 21.44 12.70 5.13
N ASN A 237 20.33 11.95 5.22
CA ASN A 237 19.52 11.88 6.43
C ASN A 237 20.30 11.16 7.55
N PRO A 238 20.67 11.87 8.65
CA PRO A 238 21.57 11.34 9.66
C PRO A 238 20.95 10.23 10.53
N TYR A 239 19.63 10.03 10.42
CA TYR A 239 18.91 9.03 11.18
C TYR A 239 18.93 7.63 10.53
N LEU A 240 19.33 7.52 9.26
CA LEU A 240 19.33 6.26 8.51
C LEU A 240 20.01 5.07 9.22
N PRO A 241 21.22 5.20 9.81
CA PRO A 241 21.88 4.07 10.46
C PRO A 241 21.13 3.57 11.70
N LYS A 242 20.59 4.49 12.51
CA LYS A 242 19.78 4.15 13.69
C LYS A 242 18.44 3.56 13.29
N LEU A 243 17.84 4.07 12.22
CA LEU A 243 16.58 3.59 11.68
C LEU A 243 16.68 2.15 11.17
N ASP A 244 17.75 1.81 10.41
CA ASP A 244 18.02 0.43 9.99
C ASP A 244 18.24 -0.50 11.18
N THR A 245 19.06 -0.06 12.15
CA THR A 245 19.33 -0.86 13.36
C THR A 245 18.07 -1.16 14.15
N THR A 246 17.25 -0.14 14.43
CA THR A 246 16.00 -0.29 15.19
C THR A 246 14.96 -1.11 14.44
N TYR A 247 14.85 -0.96 13.11
CA TYR A 247 14.01 -1.84 12.31
C TYR A 247 14.44 -3.29 12.37
N ARG A 248 15.75 -3.60 12.24
CA ARG A 248 16.23 -5.00 12.32
C ARG A 248 15.87 -5.64 13.65
N THR A 249 16.02 -4.90 14.75
CA THR A 249 15.58 -5.36 16.07
C THR A 249 14.08 -5.61 16.11
N LEU A 250 13.27 -4.68 15.62
CA LEU A 250 11.82 -4.86 15.53
C LEU A 250 11.43 -6.05 14.65
N ALA A 251 12.07 -6.24 13.50
CA ALA A 251 11.80 -7.33 12.57
C ALA A 251 12.04 -8.70 13.20
N LEU A 252 13.07 -8.84 14.04
CA LEU A 252 13.28 -10.05 14.84
C LEU A 252 12.12 -10.28 15.82
N ARG A 253 11.64 -9.23 16.51
CA ARG A 253 10.49 -9.34 17.43
C ARG A 253 9.18 -9.65 16.71
N MET A 254 8.96 -9.06 15.53
CA MET A 254 7.81 -9.39 14.67
C MET A 254 7.85 -10.84 14.20
N ARG A 255 9.04 -11.38 13.91
CA ARG A 255 9.22 -12.80 13.58
C ARG A 255 8.94 -13.70 14.76
N ASP A 256 9.47 -13.38 15.94
CA ASP A 256 9.20 -14.10 17.18
C ASP A 256 7.68 -14.11 17.50
N ALA A 257 7.01 -12.99 17.21
CA ALA A 257 5.55 -12.80 17.33
C ALA A 257 4.74 -13.23 16.10
N GLN A 258 5.38 -13.88 15.12
CA GLN A 258 4.76 -14.44 13.92
C GLN A 258 3.94 -13.45 13.08
N CYS A 259 4.22 -12.14 13.16
CA CYS A 259 3.47 -11.12 12.42
C CYS A 259 3.57 -11.33 10.89
N ASP A 260 4.71 -11.82 10.41
CA ASP A 260 4.98 -12.06 8.99
C ASP A 260 4.23 -13.27 8.42
N ASN A 261 3.57 -14.08 9.25
CA ASN A 261 2.71 -15.15 8.76
C ASN A 261 1.45 -14.60 8.08
N CYS A 262 1.00 -13.39 8.47
CA CYS A 262 -0.22 -12.78 7.94
C CYS A 262 0.06 -11.47 7.19
N HIS A 263 1.05 -10.68 7.62
CA HIS A 263 1.32 -9.33 7.11
C HIS A 263 2.29 -9.31 5.91
N VAL A 264 2.03 -10.19 4.93
CA VAL A 264 2.84 -10.42 3.73
C VAL A 264 2.02 -10.32 2.43
N PRO A 265 2.66 -10.08 1.26
CA PRO A 265 1.95 -9.73 0.04
C PRO A 265 1.00 -10.78 -0.54
N ASN A 266 1.18 -12.06 -0.23
CA ASN A 266 0.27 -13.13 -0.67
C ASN A 266 -1.03 -13.21 0.15
N ASN A 267 -1.14 -12.48 1.27
CA ASN A 267 -2.35 -12.40 2.08
C ASN A 267 -2.95 -13.78 2.42
N PRO A 268 -2.24 -14.62 3.19
CA PRO A 268 -2.66 -15.99 3.45
C PRO A 268 -3.95 -16.11 4.26
N MET A 269 -4.33 -15.05 5.00
CA MET A 269 -5.54 -14.97 5.83
C MET A 269 -6.67 -14.13 5.17
N PRO A 270 -6.94 -14.35 3.88
CA PRO A 270 -7.62 -13.44 2.92
C PRO A 270 -8.18 -12.12 3.47
N MET A 271 -7.32 -11.28 4.05
CA MET A 271 -7.73 -10.05 4.72
C MET A 271 -8.26 -9.06 3.68
N ARG A 272 -9.45 -8.50 3.93
CA ARG A 272 -10.01 -7.44 3.07
C ARG A 272 -9.20 -6.16 3.12
N ARG A 273 -8.55 -5.89 4.25
CA ARG A 273 -7.72 -4.71 4.53
C ARG A 273 -6.36 -5.16 5.03
N LEU A 274 -5.49 -5.54 4.10
CA LEU A 274 -4.17 -6.07 4.40
C LEU A 274 -3.26 -4.94 4.88
N VAL A 275 -2.42 -5.20 5.87
CA VAL A 275 -1.23 -4.39 6.15
C VAL A 275 0.00 -5.23 5.90
N LEU A 276 1.01 -4.62 5.29
CA LEU A 276 2.31 -5.24 5.06
C LEU A 276 3.29 -4.80 6.16
N LEU A 277 3.99 -5.75 6.77
CA LEU A 277 5.03 -5.47 7.77
C LEU A 277 6.39 -6.06 7.39
N HIS A 278 6.44 -6.88 6.34
CA HIS A 278 7.62 -7.64 5.93
C HIS A 278 8.79 -6.81 5.37
N THR A 279 8.62 -5.52 5.07
CA THR A 279 9.74 -4.66 4.63
C THR A 279 9.84 -3.37 5.46
N PRO A 280 11.03 -2.74 5.51
CA PRO A 280 11.27 -1.57 6.36
C PRO A 280 10.32 -0.40 6.10
N ALA A 281 10.15 -0.02 4.82
CA ALA A 281 9.27 1.09 4.45
C ALA A 281 7.79 0.84 4.81
N HIS A 282 7.30 -0.39 4.64
CA HIS A 282 5.93 -0.73 5.01
C HIS A 282 5.74 -0.72 6.53
N ALA A 283 6.67 -1.31 7.28
CA ALA A 283 6.65 -1.28 8.74
C ALA A 283 6.72 0.16 9.28
N ALA A 284 7.56 1.02 8.69
CA ALA A 284 7.64 2.44 9.06
C ALA A 284 6.32 3.20 8.79
N GLY A 285 5.62 2.86 7.71
CA GLY A 285 4.31 3.43 7.40
C GLY A 285 3.23 3.09 8.43
N ASP A 286 3.31 1.90 9.03
CA ASP A 286 2.28 1.36 9.92
C ASP A 286 2.69 1.31 11.41
N ILE A 287 3.89 1.76 11.78
CA ILE A 287 4.45 1.55 13.13
C ILE A 287 3.56 2.09 14.25
N ALA A 288 3.03 3.30 14.14
CA ALA A 288 2.16 3.89 15.17
C ALA A 288 0.88 3.06 15.38
N ARG A 289 0.34 2.51 14.28
CA ARG A 289 -0.84 1.63 14.32
C ARG A 289 -0.49 0.28 14.91
N LEU A 290 0.64 -0.31 14.50
CA LEU A 290 1.14 -1.55 15.07
C LEU A 290 1.28 -1.43 16.59
N MET A 291 1.90 -0.36 17.08
CA MET A 291 2.05 -0.11 18.51
C MET A 291 0.70 0.06 19.23
N THR A 292 -0.25 0.74 18.61
CA THR A 292 -1.61 0.88 19.16
C THR A 292 -2.31 -0.47 19.29
N ILE A 293 -2.25 -1.31 18.25
CA ILE A 293 -2.89 -2.63 18.20
C ILE A 293 -2.24 -3.59 19.21
N VAL A 294 -0.91 -3.59 19.31
CA VAL A 294 -0.17 -4.43 20.27
C VAL A 294 -0.45 -4.01 21.70
N ARG A 295 -0.50 -2.70 22.00
CA ARG A 295 -0.86 -2.21 23.35
C ARG A 295 -2.26 -2.70 23.77
N ALA A 296 -3.19 -2.70 22.82
CA ALA A 296 -4.60 -3.04 23.04
C ALA A 296 -4.93 -4.55 22.97
N ASP A 297 -3.92 -5.43 22.83
CA ASP A 297 -4.11 -6.89 22.75
C ASP A 297 -5.02 -7.38 21.62
N LYS A 298 -5.12 -6.61 20.52
CA LYS A 298 -6.02 -6.92 19.40
C LYS A 298 -5.44 -7.87 18.35
N MET A 299 -4.20 -8.32 18.52
CA MET A 299 -3.48 -9.20 17.60
C MET A 299 -2.45 -10.04 18.38
N PRO A 300 -2.10 -11.25 17.90
CA PRO A 300 -2.63 -11.93 16.70
C PRO A 300 -4.06 -12.43 16.85
N LEU A 301 -4.65 -12.93 15.74
CA LEU A 301 -5.92 -13.64 15.74
C LEU A 301 -5.69 -15.14 15.58
N ASP A 302 -6.53 -15.97 16.20
CA ASP A 302 -6.58 -17.41 15.91
C ASP A 302 -7.35 -17.73 14.62
N ASP A 303 -7.43 -19.02 14.25
CA ASP A 303 -8.15 -19.49 13.05
C ASP A 303 -9.65 -19.18 13.06
N ALA A 304 -10.23 -18.95 14.24
CA ALA A 304 -11.62 -18.53 14.41
C ALA A 304 -11.78 -16.99 14.43
N GLY A 305 -10.68 -16.24 14.30
CA GLY A 305 -10.66 -14.79 14.28
C GLY A 305 -10.72 -14.15 15.67
N ASN A 306 -10.51 -14.91 16.75
CA ASN A 306 -10.50 -14.35 18.10
C ASN A 306 -9.13 -13.74 18.42
N GLU A 307 -9.14 -12.61 19.12
CA GLU A 307 -7.95 -11.94 19.62
C GLU A 307 -7.21 -12.86 20.61
N GLN A 308 -5.93 -13.12 20.33
CA GLN A 308 -5.04 -13.90 21.16
C GLN A 308 -3.97 -12.96 21.71
N PRO A 309 -3.99 -12.65 23.02
CA PRO A 309 -2.95 -11.83 23.61
C PRO A 309 -1.57 -12.46 23.41
N LEU A 310 -0.60 -11.63 23.05
CA LEU A 310 0.80 -12.04 22.99
C LEU A 310 1.29 -12.47 24.38
N GLU A 311 2.23 -13.41 24.41
CA GLU A 311 2.94 -13.73 25.65
C GLU A 311 3.54 -12.44 26.26
N PRO A 312 3.41 -12.20 27.58
CA PRO A 312 3.78 -10.92 28.19
C PRO A 312 5.22 -10.44 27.93
N ALA A 313 6.21 -11.33 27.94
CA ALA A 313 7.60 -10.96 27.66
C ALA A 313 7.79 -10.59 26.18
N LEU A 314 7.16 -11.32 25.27
CA LEU A 314 7.17 -11.01 23.84
C LEU A 314 6.45 -9.70 23.53
N LYS A 315 5.29 -9.45 24.13
CA LYS A 315 4.57 -8.17 24.04
C LYS A 315 5.46 -7.02 24.48
N ARG A 316 6.12 -7.15 25.63
CA ARG A 316 7.03 -6.12 26.16
C ARG A 316 8.18 -5.84 25.19
N ALA A 317 8.85 -6.89 24.69
CA ALA A 317 9.95 -6.75 23.75
C ALA A 317 9.52 -6.11 22.41
N LEU A 318 8.31 -6.44 21.93
CA LEU A 318 7.74 -5.85 20.72
C LEU A 318 7.42 -4.36 20.93
N LEU A 319 6.86 -3.99 22.08
CA LEU A 319 6.56 -2.59 22.41
C LEU A 319 7.82 -1.74 22.60
N GLU A 320 8.84 -2.29 23.26
CA GLU A 320 10.13 -1.60 23.45
C GLU A 320 10.84 -1.36 22.12
N SER A 321 11.01 -2.41 21.31
CA SER A 321 11.66 -2.29 19.99
C SER A 321 10.84 -1.45 19.02
N GLY A 322 9.51 -1.57 19.05
CA GLY A 322 8.63 -0.78 18.21
C GLY A 322 8.59 0.70 18.59
N ALA A 323 8.63 1.04 19.89
CA ALA A 323 8.72 2.43 20.33
C ALA A 323 10.06 3.08 19.91
N ALA A 324 11.17 2.37 20.05
CA ALA A 324 12.47 2.85 19.58
C ALA A 324 12.48 3.08 18.07
N PHE A 325 11.88 2.18 17.30
CA PHE A 325 11.74 2.34 15.85
C PHE A 325 10.80 3.50 15.48
N GLU A 326 9.65 3.63 16.14
CA GLU A 326 8.69 4.72 15.95
C GLU A 326 9.34 6.10 16.14
N GLU A 327 10.16 6.24 17.20
CA GLU A 327 10.92 7.45 17.47
C GLU A 327 11.90 7.78 16.32
N GLN A 328 12.65 6.79 15.83
CA GLN A 328 13.58 7.00 14.72
C GLN A 328 12.85 7.31 13.40
N VAL A 329 11.71 6.67 13.13
CA VAL A 329 10.87 6.99 11.96
C VAL A 329 10.43 8.44 12.03
N LYS A 330 9.94 8.89 13.20
CA LYS A 330 9.53 10.27 13.40
C LYS A 330 10.69 11.24 13.19
N ALA A 331 11.84 10.98 13.80
CA ALA A 331 13.01 11.85 13.68
C ALA A 331 13.52 11.96 12.23
N ALA A 332 13.55 10.83 11.50
CA ALA A 332 13.93 10.82 10.08
C ALA A 332 12.97 11.67 9.24
N LYS A 333 11.65 11.53 9.45
CA LYS A 333 10.62 12.31 8.74
C LYS A 333 10.65 13.80 9.09
N ASP A 334 10.82 14.14 10.37
CA ASP A 334 10.93 15.53 10.82
C ASP A 334 12.17 16.20 10.20
N TRP A 335 13.29 15.47 10.07
CA TRP A 335 14.49 15.95 9.40
C TRP A 335 14.27 16.21 7.90
N GLU A 336 13.65 15.26 7.18
CA GLU A 336 13.25 15.48 5.77
C GLU A 336 12.35 16.71 5.64
N ALA A 337 11.46 16.92 6.61
CA ALA A 337 10.57 18.05 6.62
C ALA A 337 11.28 19.40 6.83
N ALA A 338 12.36 19.41 7.61
CA ALA A 338 13.14 20.61 7.88
C ALA A 338 14.14 20.97 6.77
N HIS A 339 14.56 20.02 5.94
CA HIS A 339 15.59 20.20 4.91
C HIS A 339 15.02 20.25 3.48
N ARG A 340 13.80 20.80 3.34
CA ARG A 340 13.01 20.90 2.08
C ARG A 340 13.50 21.97 1.10
N ASN A 341 14.79 22.31 1.11
CA ASN A 341 15.35 23.31 0.19
C ASN A 341 15.75 22.68 -1.15
#